data_AF-A0A662IIS6-F1
#
_entry.id   AF-A0A662IIS6-F1
#
_cell.length_a   1.000
_cell.length_b   1.000
_cell.length_c   1.000
_cell.angle_alpha   90.00
_cell.angle_beta   90.00
_cell.angle_gamma   90.00
#
_symmetry.space_group_name_H-M   'P 1'
#
loop_
_entity.id
_entity.type
_entity.pdbx_description
1 polymer ?
#
loop_
_entity_poly.entity_id
_entity_poly.type
_entity_poly.pdbx_seq_one_letter_code
_entity_poly.pdbx_strand_id
1 'polypeptide(L)'
;MSPELLSLRVEDDSEVVFLRRVSTLKLIVRNESGRVLRRICLAPPPLYREREEVKGRYGGLQLLWGGGYDKGALVTLPGDRIEVRPGEEGVVYFLLYPELSSPRVVNVPLDVLIEGRLVKRFTVKVRVLGRGLMSYVYRSRYVPRIRKELLNTVKKAVEEYGVPEVESKVWALGTPRPRVEVLLEGKRVVLITGDVGSGFMHISKIHVLTDLYIARALDPEKRERYYWVVRTWFFWLNKSVFDEAPDAERVEVWVNPDTEMVDWLVTDAHWKEVVYRGPVECAWVRIEGGEHRSFVSKLVGLLKSYHPPRVRNMRLYAVSPDSRDPRSAAIAISPG
;
A
#
# COMPACT_ATOMS: atom_id res chain seq x y z
N MET A 1 34.20 -12.66 -15.35
CA MET A 1 33.09 -12.07 -14.59
C MET A 1 31.80 -12.63 -15.14
N SER A 2 30.97 -13.28 -14.32
CA SER A 2 29.64 -13.73 -14.75
C SER A 2 28.80 -12.49 -15.12
N PRO A 3 28.19 -12.45 -16.31
CA PRO A 3 27.40 -11.28 -16.73
C PRO A 3 26.29 -11.00 -15.71
N GLU A 4 26.10 -9.73 -15.36
CA GLU A 4 25.05 -9.33 -14.44
C GLU A 4 23.69 -9.63 -15.09
N LEU A 5 22.91 -10.50 -14.45
CA LEU A 5 21.62 -10.95 -14.99
C LEU A 5 20.51 -9.91 -14.76
N LEU A 6 20.52 -9.29 -13.59
CA LEU A 6 19.51 -8.36 -13.10
C LEU A 6 20.17 -7.34 -12.18
N SER A 7 19.72 -6.09 -12.26
CA SER A 7 19.99 -5.05 -11.28
C SER A 7 18.71 -4.71 -10.48
N LEU A 8 18.90 -4.31 -9.23
CA LEU A 8 17.83 -3.98 -8.29
C LEU A 8 18.20 -2.65 -7.61
N ARG A 9 17.29 -1.69 -7.63
CA ARG A 9 17.44 -0.43 -6.89
C ARG A 9 16.19 -0.10 -6.08
N VAL A 10 16.39 0.58 -4.97
CA VAL A 10 15.31 1.20 -4.21
C VAL A 10 14.98 2.54 -4.86
N GLU A 11 13.70 2.83 -5.03
CA GLU A 11 13.22 4.11 -5.59
C GLU A 11 12.54 4.96 -4.50
N ASP A 12 12.49 6.28 -4.72
CA ASP A 12 11.68 7.22 -3.93
C ASP A 12 12.02 7.27 -2.42
N ASP A 13 13.27 6.99 -2.04
CA ASP A 13 13.70 6.87 -0.62
C ASP A 13 12.81 5.92 0.19
N SER A 14 12.20 4.94 -0.48
CA SER A 14 11.17 4.06 0.08
C SER A 14 11.70 3.06 1.10
N GLU A 15 13.02 2.99 1.29
CA GLU A 15 13.66 2.28 2.40
C GLU A 15 13.62 3.06 3.73
N VAL A 16 13.17 4.32 3.73
CA VAL A 16 12.97 5.12 4.95
C VAL A 16 11.54 4.93 5.49
N VAL A 17 11.44 4.32 6.67
CA VAL A 17 10.16 3.98 7.29
C VAL A 17 10.12 4.44 8.75
N PHE A 18 8.92 4.46 9.34
CA PHE A 18 8.70 4.99 10.69
C PHE A 18 8.09 3.92 11.60
N LEU A 19 8.50 3.91 12.87
CA LEU A 19 7.99 2.97 13.87
C LEU A 19 6.45 2.91 13.89
N ARG A 20 5.91 1.69 13.84
CA ARG A 20 4.48 1.38 13.91
C ARG A 20 3.64 2.16 12.88
N ARG A 21 4.15 2.36 11.67
CA ARG A 21 3.41 2.93 10.53
C ARG A 21 3.58 2.06 9.30
N VAL A 22 2.53 1.96 8.49
CA VAL A 22 2.63 1.22 7.23
C VAL A 22 3.37 2.08 6.20
N SER A 23 4.35 1.49 5.52
CA SER A 23 5.16 2.16 4.49
C SER A 23 5.24 1.30 3.24
N THR A 24 5.24 1.90 2.06
CA THR A 24 5.54 1.15 0.83
C THR A 24 7.04 1.16 0.57
N LEU A 25 7.62 -0.01 0.32
CA LEU A 25 8.94 -0.18 -0.28
C LEU A 25 8.75 -0.40 -1.79
N LYS A 26 9.39 0.45 -2.60
CA LYS A 26 9.35 0.40 -4.06
C LYS A 26 10.72 0.00 -4.60
N LEU A 27 10.76 -1.10 -5.33
CA LEU A 27 11.97 -1.61 -5.95
C LEU A 27 11.83 -1.61 -7.47
N ILE A 28 12.84 -1.13 -8.16
CA ILE A 28 12.97 -1.25 -9.62
C ILE A 28 13.88 -2.42 -9.94
N VAL A 29 13.39 -3.32 -10.78
CA VAL A 29 14.11 -4.49 -11.28
C VAL A 29 14.37 -4.27 -12.77
N ARG A 30 15.63 -4.29 -13.17
CA ARG A 30 16.02 -4.12 -14.58
C ARG A 30 16.70 -5.37 -15.11
N ASN A 31 16.30 -5.77 -16.31
CA ASN A 31 16.92 -6.87 -17.03
C ASN A 31 18.20 -6.40 -17.73
N GLU A 32 19.35 -6.76 -17.16
CA GLU A 32 20.67 -6.44 -17.72
C GLU A 32 21.18 -7.51 -18.70
N SER A 33 20.41 -8.59 -18.89
CA SER A 33 20.78 -9.69 -19.77
C SER A 33 20.36 -9.45 -21.23
N GLY A 34 21.00 -10.17 -22.16
CA GLY A 34 20.64 -10.14 -23.58
C GLY A 34 19.40 -10.96 -23.96
N ARG A 35 18.62 -11.48 -22.99
CA ARG A 35 17.44 -12.33 -23.25
C ARG A 35 16.23 -11.87 -22.45
N VAL A 36 15.03 -12.26 -22.90
CA VAL A 36 13.79 -12.03 -22.13
C VAL A 36 13.81 -12.89 -20.88
N LEU A 37 13.53 -12.27 -19.73
CA LEU A 37 13.38 -12.96 -18.45
C LEU A 37 11.90 -13.06 -18.09
N ARG A 38 11.48 -14.22 -17.59
CA ARG A 38 10.08 -14.52 -17.28
C ARG A 38 9.91 -14.82 -15.80
N ARG A 39 8.76 -14.45 -15.25
CA ARG A 39 8.35 -14.80 -13.87
C ARG A 39 9.43 -14.48 -12.83
N ILE A 40 9.96 -13.26 -12.89
CA ILE A 40 10.92 -12.77 -11.90
C ILE A 40 10.14 -12.50 -10.60
N CYS A 41 10.59 -13.07 -9.49
CA CYS A 41 9.99 -12.88 -8.18
C CYS A 41 11.05 -12.44 -7.17
N LEU A 42 10.70 -11.47 -6.33
CA LEU A 42 11.47 -11.09 -5.15
C LEU A 42 10.80 -11.68 -3.91
N ALA A 43 11.53 -12.52 -3.17
CA ALA A 43 10.98 -13.26 -2.05
C ALA A 43 11.86 -13.12 -0.80
N PRO A 44 11.30 -13.02 0.41
CA PRO A 44 12.09 -13.30 1.61
C PRO A 44 12.77 -14.67 1.51
N PRO A 45 13.98 -14.88 2.03
CA PRO A 45 14.51 -16.23 2.18
C PRO A 45 13.58 -17.10 3.04
N PRO A 46 13.55 -18.43 2.85
CA PRO A 46 12.60 -19.31 3.54
C PRO A 46 12.56 -19.15 5.06
N LEU A 47 13.71 -18.90 5.69
CA LEU A 47 13.81 -18.73 7.15
C LEU A 47 13.09 -17.49 7.70
N TYR A 48 12.81 -16.50 6.84
CA TYR A 48 12.10 -15.29 7.22
C TYR A 48 10.60 -15.35 6.90
N ARG A 49 10.15 -16.33 6.11
CA ARG A 49 8.75 -16.43 5.67
C ARG A 49 7.87 -16.99 6.77
N GLU A 50 6.73 -16.37 6.98
CA GLU A 50 5.67 -16.95 7.79
C GLU A 50 4.96 -18.06 6.99
N ARG A 51 4.59 -19.14 7.68
CA ARG A 51 4.09 -20.37 7.04
C ARG A 51 2.73 -20.13 6.39
N GLU A 52 1.80 -19.55 7.13
CA GLU A 52 0.40 -19.39 6.73
C GLU A 52 0.11 -18.04 6.07
N GLU A 53 1.07 -17.11 6.12
CA GLU A 53 0.87 -15.75 5.66
C GLU A 53 1.92 -15.33 4.64
N VAL A 54 1.54 -14.41 3.76
CA VAL A 54 2.41 -13.73 2.80
C VAL A 54 3.19 -12.58 3.44
N LYS A 55 3.88 -12.98 4.50
CA LYS A 55 4.58 -12.10 5.40
C LYS A 55 5.97 -12.66 5.65
N GLY A 56 6.94 -11.76 5.71
CA GLY A 56 8.30 -12.02 6.11
C GLY A 56 8.62 -11.21 7.36
N ARG A 57 9.38 -11.77 8.30
CA ARG A 57 9.71 -11.08 9.56
C ARG A 57 11.22 -10.97 9.77
N TYR A 58 11.72 -9.75 9.87
CA TYR A 58 13.13 -9.43 10.05
C TYR A 58 13.35 -8.69 11.38
N GLY A 59 13.50 -9.43 12.47
CA GLY A 59 13.79 -8.85 13.78
C GLY A 59 12.78 -7.79 14.24
N GLY A 60 11.49 -7.99 13.95
CA GLY A 60 10.39 -7.07 14.27
C GLY A 60 9.97 -6.13 13.13
N LEU A 61 10.66 -6.15 11.99
CA LEU A 61 10.17 -5.52 10.76
C LEU A 61 9.35 -6.56 9.97
N GLN A 62 8.08 -6.28 9.76
CA GLN A 62 7.24 -7.08 8.88
C GLN A 62 7.37 -6.57 7.44
N LEU A 63 7.55 -7.50 6.51
CA LEU A 63 7.51 -7.28 5.06
C LEU A 63 6.33 -8.07 4.50
N LEU A 64 5.37 -7.37 3.91
CA LEU A 64 4.13 -7.90 3.35
C LEU A 64 4.16 -7.72 1.84
N TRP A 65 3.56 -8.63 1.09
CA TRP A 65 3.44 -8.50 -0.36
C TRP A 65 2.09 -8.95 -0.87
N GLY A 66 1.70 -8.38 -2.01
CA GLY A 66 0.63 -8.88 -2.87
C GLY A 66 1.18 -9.36 -4.22
N GLY A 67 0.29 -9.69 -5.16
CA GLY A 67 0.67 -9.82 -6.56
C GLY A 67 1.01 -11.23 -7.07
N GLY A 68 0.25 -12.24 -6.67
CA GLY A 68 0.15 -13.49 -7.45
C GLY A 68 1.14 -14.60 -7.14
N TYR A 69 1.97 -14.50 -6.09
CA TYR A 69 2.89 -15.58 -5.70
C TYR A 69 2.99 -15.73 -4.16
N ASP A 70 2.87 -16.98 -3.69
CA ASP A 70 2.79 -17.34 -2.27
C ASP A 70 4.10 -17.09 -1.50
N LYS A 71 5.23 -17.10 -2.21
CA LYS A 71 6.58 -16.99 -1.62
C LYS A 71 7.18 -15.59 -1.70
N GLY A 72 6.62 -14.68 -2.49
CA GLY A 72 7.17 -13.34 -2.71
C GLY A 72 6.37 -12.52 -3.71
N ALA A 73 6.85 -11.31 -4.02
CA ALA A 73 6.20 -10.42 -4.96
C ALA A 73 6.69 -10.70 -6.40
N LEU A 74 5.76 -10.83 -7.34
CA LEU A 74 6.07 -11.00 -8.75
C LEU A 74 6.36 -9.65 -9.40
N VAL A 75 7.42 -9.56 -10.21
CA VAL A 75 7.66 -8.41 -11.08
C VAL A 75 6.59 -8.45 -12.17
N THR A 76 5.62 -7.54 -12.07
CA THR A 76 4.56 -7.38 -13.06
C THR A 76 4.65 -6.00 -13.70
N LEU A 77 4.46 -5.97 -15.02
CA LEU A 77 4.42 -4.76 -15.84
C LEU A 77 2.95 -4.40 -16.15
N PRO A 78 2.67 -3.20 -16.67
CA PRO A 78 1.33 -2.81 -17.09
C PRO A 78 0.65 -3.87 -17.98
N GLY A 79 -0.64 -4.10 -17.75
CA GLY A 79 -1.40 -5.16 -18.42
C GLY A 79 -1.09 -6.58 -17.92
N ASP A 80 -0.59 -6.70 -16.68
CA ASP A 80 -0.25 -7.98 -16.03
C ASP A 80 0.85 -8.80 -16.73
N ARG A 81 1.72 -8.13 -17.51
CA ARG A 81 2.81 -8.81 -18.19
C ARG A 81 3.90 -9.24 -17.19
N ILE A 82 4.35 -10.48 -17.33
CA ILE A 82 5.32 -11.14 -16.44
C ILE A 82 6.67 -11.43 -17.12
N GLU A 83 6.87 -10.84 -18.30
CA GLU A 83 8.08 -10.96 -19.11
C GLU A 83 8.78 -9.61 -19.18
N VAL A 84 10.07 -9.56 -18.85
CA VAL A 84 10.89 -8.35 -18.87
C VAL A 84 11.93 -8.49 -19.97
N ARG A 85 11.88 -7.62 -20.98
CA ARG A 85 12.81 -7.61 -22.13
C ARG A 85 14.20 -7.08 -21.74
N PRO A 86 15.26 -7.35 -22.52
CA PRO A 86 16.57 -6.73 -22.30
C PRO A 86 16.46 -5.20 -22.17
N GLY A 87 17.06 -4.65 -21.11
CA GLY A 87 17.04 -3.22 -20.79
C GLY A 87 15.72 -2.69 -20.22
N GLU A 88 14.67 -3.51 -20.13
CA GLU A 88 13.38 -3.11 -19.59
C GLU A 88 13.37 -3.16 -18.06
N GLU A 89 12.59 -2.25 -17.47
CA GLU A 89 12.42 -2.11 -16.02
C GLU A 89 11.00 -2.51 -15.61
N GLY A 90 10.89 -3.27 -14.52
CA GLY A 90 9.64 -3.55 -13.83
C GLY A 90 9.68 -3.08 -12.37
N VAL A 91 8.51 -2.91 -11.77
CA VAL A 91 8.39 -2.43 -10.38
C VAL A 91 7.86 -3.54 -9.48
N VAL A 92 8.39 -3.59 -8.27
CA VAL A 92 7.89 -4.42 -7.18
C VAL A 92 7.58 -3.56 -5.98
N TYR A 93 6.40 -3.77 -5.40
CA TYR A 93 5.95 -3.08 -4.20
C TYR A 93 5.81 -4.07 -3.05
N PHE A 94 6.39 -3.71 -1.91
CA PHE A 94 6.14 -4.36 -0.63
C PHE A 94 5.53 -3.36 0.35
N LEU A 95 4.78 -3.85 1.32
CA LEU A 95 4.39 -3.05 2.49
C LEU A 95 5.27 -3.42 3.68
N LEU A 96 5.76 -2.41 4.39
CA LEU A 96 6.62 -2.52 5.55
C LEU A 96 5.86 -2.05 6.79
N TYR A 97 5.91 -2.85 7.85
CA TYR A 97 5.36 -2.46 9.15
C TYR A 97 6.38 -2.78 10.27
N PRO A 98 7.10 -1.77 10.78
CA PRO A 98 8.09 -1.95 11.84
C PRO A 98 7.44 -1.95 13.23
N GLU A 99 7.32 -3.14 13.82
CA GLU A 99 6.91 -3.37 15.22
C GLU A 99 8.11 -3.28 16.18
N LEU A 100 9.10 -2.46 15.85
CA LEU A 100 10.31 -2.31 16.67
C LEU A 100 10.03 -1.39 17.86
N SER A 101 10.77 -1.56 18.95
CA SER A 101 10.74 -0.66 20.11
C SER A 101 11.57 0.61 19.89
N SER A 102 12.57 0.57 19.03
CA SER A 102 13.48 1.69 18.79
C SER A 102 13.90 1.83 17.31
N PRO A 103 14.31 3.04 16.88
CA PRO A 103 14.88 3.26 15.55
C PRO A 103 16.14 2.43 15.33
N ARG A 104 16.32 1.89 14.12
CA ARG A 104 17.51 1.14 13.69
C ARG A 104 17.50 0.87 12.18
N VAL A 105 18.63 0.41 11.67
CA VAL A 105 18.72 -0.13 10.31
C VAL A 105 18.44 -1.64 10.35
N VAL A 106 17.58 -2.12 9.47
CA VAL A 106 17.27 -3.55 9.30
C VAL A 106 17.73 -3.98 7.91
N ASN A 107 18.55 -5.03 7.85
CA ASN A 107 18.96 -5.65 6.60
C ASN A 107 17.88 -6.65 6.16
N VAL A 108 17.27 -6.42 5.01
CA VAL A 108 16.21 -7.24 4.43
C VAL A 108 16.79 -7.98 3.22
N PRO A 109 17.29 -9.22 3.41
CA PRO A 109 17.67 -10.05 2.27
C PRO A 109 16.44 -10.45 1.46
N LEU A 110 16.54 -10.39 0.13
CA LEU A 110 15.53 -10.83 -0.83
C LEU A 110 16.17 -11.78 -1.84
N ASP A 111 15.62 -12.98 -1.93
CA ASP A 111 15.90 -13.95 -2.96
C ASP A 111 15.25 -13.51 -4.28
N VAL A 112 16.05 -13.49 -5.35
CA VAL A 112 15.55 -13.31 -6.71
C VAL A 112 15.36 -14.69 -7.31
N LEU A 113 14.11 -15.00 -7.60
CA LEU A 113 13.71 -16.24 -8.24
C LEU A 113 13.35 -15.94 -9.70
N ILE A 114 13.92 -16.67 -10.65
CA ILE A 114 13.50 -16.63 -12.06
C ILE A 114 12.94 -18.00 -12.38
N GLU A 115 11.67 -18.04 -12.79
CA GLU A 115 10.94 -19.29 -13.04
C GLU A 115 11.04 -20.27 -11.84
N GLY A 116 11.03 -19.70 -10.62
CA GLY A 116 11.12 -20.45 -9.36
C GLY A 116 12.53 -20.87 -8.93
N ARG A 117 13.58 -20.62 -9.72
CA ARG A 117 14.97 -20.93 -9.37
C ARG A 117 15.67 -19.73 -8.78
N LEU A 118 16.35 -19.92 -7.65
CA LEU A 118 17.18 -18.88 -7.05
C LEU A 118 18.35 -18.53 -7.97
N VAL A 119 18.47 -17.27 -8.35
CA VAL A 119 19.57 -16.79 -9.21
C VAL A 119 20.52 -15.84 -8.48
N LYS A 120 20.01 -15.03 -7.55
CA LYS A 120 20.79 -14.03 -6.81
C LYS A 120 20.06 -13.68 -5.52
N ARG A 121 20.79 -13.16 -4.54
CA ARG A 121 20.21 -12.55 -3.33
C ARG A 121 20.67 -11.10 -3.25
N PHE A 122 19.73 -10.19 -3.03
CA PHE A 122 20.01 -8.79 -2.74
C PHE A 122 19.71 -8.50 -1.28
N THR A 123 20.34 -7.48 -0.71
CA THR A 123 20.02 -7.01 0.64
C THR A 123 19.62 -5.54 0.57
N VAL A 124 18.38 -5.25 0.96
CA VAL A 124 17.87 -3.89 1.10
C VAL A 124 18.12 -3.41 2.52
N LYS A 125 18.73 -2.23 2.68
CA LYS A 125 18.96 -1.61 3.99
C LYS A 125 17.80 -0.69 4.34
N VAL A 126 16.86 -1.18 5.14
CA VAL A 126 15.69 -0.39 5.57
C VAL A 126 16.06 0.45 6.78
N ARG A 127 15.92 1.77 6.69
CA ARG A 127 16.16 2.73 7.77
C ARG A 127 14.87 2.98 8.53
N VAL A 128 14.74 2.44 9.73
CA VAL A 128 13.57 2.68 10.59
C VAL A 128 13.83 3.83 11.55
N LEU A 129 13.02 4.88 11.44
CA LEU A 129 13.11 6.12 12.21
C LEU A 129 11.99 6.23 13.25
N GLY A 130 12.19 7.09 14.24
CA GLY A 130 11.18 7.39 15.26
C GLY A 130 10.01 8.24 14.73
N ARG A 131 8.93 8.35 15.51
CA ARG A 131 7.71 9.12 15.17
C ARG A 131 7.88 10.63 15.39
N GLY A 132 8.80 11.26 14.66
CA GLY A 132 8.93 12.73 14.62
C GLY A 132 8.01 13.39 13.58
N LEU A 133 8.11 14.71 13.40
CA LEU A 133 7.33 15.48 12.41
C LEU A 133 7.40 14.87 11.00
N MET A 134 8.58 14.38 10.59
CA MET A 134 8.76 13.75 9.28
C MET A 134 7.84 12.52 9.06
N SER A 135 7.41 11.85 10.12
CA SER A 135 6.49 10.71 10.02
C SER A 135 5.06 11.11 9.63
N TYR A 136 4.71 12.39 9.78
CA TYR A 136 3.42 12.94 9.37
C TYR A 136 3.45 13.51 7.95
N VAL A 137 4.60 13.63 7.30
CA VAL A 137 4.66 14.09 5.90
C VAL A 137 3.93 13.06 5.03
N TYR A 138 2.89 13.49 4.33
CA TYR A 138 2.16 12.64 3.40
C TYR A 138 3.06 12.13 2.27
N ARG A 139 2.83 10.87 1.89
CA ARG A 139 3.42 10.19 0.75
C ARG A 139 2.41 9.25 0.13
N SER A 140 2.29 9.21 -1.19
CA SER A 140 1.33 8.32 -1.86
C SER A 140 1.77 6.86 -1.74
N ARG A 141 0.86 5.92 -2.07
CA ARG A 141 1.16 4.48 -1.97
C ARG A 141 2.25 4.08 -2.97
N TYR A 142 2.14 4.53 -4.22
CA TYR A 142 3.00 4.05 -5.31
C TYR A 142 4.15 5.00 -5.69
N VAL A 143 4.14 6.22 -5.17
CA VAL A 143 5.29 7.14 -5.18
C VAL A 143 5.58 7.54 -3.73
N PRO A 144 6.13 6.62 -2.92
CA PRO A 144 6.24 6.77 -1.46
C PRO A 144 7.37 7.73 -1.02
N ARG A 145 7.60 8.79 -1.81
CA ARG A 145 8.65 9.78 -1.60
C ARG A 145 8.35 10.68 -0.41
N ILE A 146 9.35 10.86 0.45
CA ILE A 146 9.28 11.82 1.55
C ILE A 146 9.65 13.21 1.02
N ARG A 147 8.66 14.07 0.81
CA ARG A 147 8.84 15.47 0.43
C ARG A 147 9.26 16.32 1.63
N LYS A 148 10.58 16.39 1.89
CA LYS A 148 11.14 17.13 3.04
C LYS A 148 10.78 18.62 3.03
N GLU A 149 10.53 19.19 1.85
CA GLU A 149 10.04 20.55 1.69
C GLU A 149 8.70 20.81 2.40
N LEU A 150 7.88 19.77 2.62
CA LEU A 150 6.61 19.86 3.35
C LEU A 150 6.79 19.86 4.87
N LEU A 151 8.01 19.70 5.42
CA LEU A 151 8.22 19.67 6.87
C LEU A 151 7.76 20.95 7.56
N ASN A 152 7.98 22.11 6.93
CA ASN A 152 7.52 23.39 7.47
C ASN A 152 5.98 23.48 7.47
N THR A 153 5.33 22.93 6.45
CA THR A 153 3.87 22.79 6.39
C THR A 153 3.36 21.90 7.51
N VAL A 154 3.96 20.72 7.70
CA VAL A 154 3.60 19.80 8.79
C VAL A 154 3.78 20.47 10.14
N LYS A 155 4.91 21.14 10.35
CA LYS A 155 5.20 21.86 11.60
C LYS A 155 4.13 22.91 11.90
N LYS A 156 3.80 23.76 10.93
CA LYS A 156 2.75 24.79 11.09
C LYS A 156 1.39 24.19 11.41
N ALA A 157 0.99 23.15 10.69
CA ALA A 157 -0.29 22.48 10.93
C ALA A 157 -0.37 21.87 12.34
N VAL A 158 0.71 21.24 12.83
CA VAL A 158 0.77 20.72 14.20
C VAL A 158 0.77 21.85 15.24
N GLU A 159 1.46 22.96 14.99
CA GLU A 159 1.47 24.12 15.88
C GLU A 159 0.10 24.82 15.97
N GLU A 160 -0.64 24.87 14.86
CA GLU A 160 -1.94 25.54 14.76
C GLU A 160 -3.11 24.69 15.27
N TYR A 161 -3.15 23.40 14.90
CA TYR A 161 -4.29 22.52 15.16
C TYR A 161 -4.00 21.39 16.16
N GLY A 162 -2.75 21.19 16.57
CA GLY A 162 -2.34 19.97 17.27
C GLY A 162 -2.30 18.74 16.34
N VAL A 163 -2.04 17.56 16.90
CA VAL A 163 -2.15 16.29 16.15
C VAL A 163 -3.44 15.61 16.58
N PRO A 164 -4.41 15.39 15.67
CA PRO A 164 -5.68 14.82 16.06
C PRO A 164 -5.59 13.34 16.43
N GLU A 165 -6.44 12.92 17.34
CA GLU A 165 -6.63 11.51 17.68
C GLU A 165 -7.36 10.79 16.53
N VAL A 166 -6.82 9.63 16.14
CA VAL A 166 -7.42 8.74 15.14
C VAL A 166 -7.70 7.39 15.77
N GLU A 167 -8.95 6.96 15.71
CA GLU A 167 -9.40 5.65 16.19
C GLU A 167 -10.01 4.84 15.04
N SER A 168 -9.83 3.52 15.06
CA SER A 168 -10.51 2.61 14.13
C SER A 168 -11.24 1.52 14.91
N LYS A 169 -12.56 1.47 14.72
CA LYS A 169 -13.45 0.50 15.37
C LYS A 169 -13.83 -0.58 14.39
N VAL A 170 -13.38 -1.81 14.67
CA VAL A 170 -13.73 -3.00 13.88
C VAL A 170 -14.87 -3.72 14.59
N TRP A 171 -16.04 -3.74 13.96
CA TRP A 171 -17.22 -4.40 14.49
C TRP A 171 -17.30 -5.83 13.96
N ALA A 172 -16.79 -6.78 14.77
CA ALA A 172 -16.73 -8.21 14.49
C ALA A 172 -17.81 -9.00 15.27
N LEU A 173 -18.50 -9.93 14.60
CA LEU A 173 -19.49 -10.91 15.13
C LEU A 173 -20.76 -10.33 15.79
N GLY A 174 -21.91 -10.96 15.54
CA GLY A 174 -23.23 -10.63 16.16
C GLY A 174 -24.05 -9.54 15.46
N THR A 175 -23.45 -8.72 14.60
CA THR A 175 -24.16 -7.76 13.74
C THR A 175 -24.31 -8.31 12.32
N PRO A 176 -25.45 -8.12 11.63
CA PRO A 176 -25.71 -8.70 10.31
C PRO A 176 -24.78 -8.20 9.18
N ARG A 177 -23.92 -7.20 9.42
CA ARG A 177 -22.97 -6.65 8.45
C ARG A 177 -21.68 -6.21 9.15
N PRO A 178 -20.53 -6.90 8.96
CA PRO A 178 -19.25 -6.42 9.50
C PRO A 178 -18.93 -5.06 8.91
N ARG A 179 -18.33 -4.19 9.74
CA ARG A 179 -18.00 -2.82 9.36
C ARG A 179 -16.79 -2.31 10.11
N VAL A 180 -16.09 -1.37 9.48
CA VAL A 180 -15.02 -0.60 10.09
C VAL A 180 -15.42 0.86 10.07
N GLU A 181 -15.34 1.51 11.23
CA GLU A 181 -15.54 2.94 11.38
C GLU A 181 -14.21 3.60 11.75
N VAL A 182 -13.88 4.70 11.08
CA VAL A 182 -12.69 5.49 11.37
C VAL A 182 -13.13 6.83 11.92
N LEU A 183 -12.62 7.16 13.09
CA LEU A 183 -12.93 8.36 13.84
C LEU A 183 -11.71 9.29 13.84
N LEU A 184 -11.94 10.58 13.63
CA LEU A 184 -10.97 11.66 13.81
C LEU A 184 -11.55 12.59 14.88
N GLU A 185 -10.87 12.76 16.02
CA GLU A 185 -11.40 13.54 17.17
C GLU A 185 -12.82 13.09 17.58
N GLY A 186 -13.03 11.77 17.61
CA GLY A 186 -14.33 11.15 17.92
C GLY A 186 -15.40 11.29 16.83
N LYS A 187 -15.17 12.05 15.75
CA LYS A 187 -16.10 12.22 14.63
C LYS A 187 -15.84 11.17 13.55
N ARG A 188 -16.89 10.50 13.09
CA ARG A 188 -16.78 9.47 12.05
C ARG A 188 -16.56 10.09 10.68
N VAL A 189 -15.34 9.97 10.17
CA VAL A 189 -14.94 10.45 8.85
C VAL A 189 -15.11 9.38 7.78
N VAL A 190 -15.12 8.10 8.15
CA VAL A 190 -15.27 6.98 7.22
C VAL A 190 -16.09 5.84 7.82
N LEU A 191 -16.98 5.28 7.01
CA LEU A 191 -17.67 4.01 7.24
C LEU A 191 -17.35 3.04 6.09
N ILE A 192 -16.73 1.91 6.42
CA ILE A 192 -16.37 0.87 5.46
C ILE A 192 -17.17 -0.40 5.76
N THR A 193 -17.81 -0.95 4.74
CA THR A 193 -18.70 -2.12 4.84
C THR A 193 -18.38 -3.14 3.75
N GLY A 194 -19.09 -4.26 3.70
CA GLY A 194 -18.96 -5.26 2.64
C GLY A 194 -17.99 -6.36 3.04
N ASP A 195 -17.08 -6.73 2.14
CA ASP A 195 -16.14 -7.82 2.36
C ASP A 195 -14.92 -7.41 3.20
N VAL A 196 -15.20 -6.71 4.30
CA VAL A 196 -14.24 -6.42 5.36
C VAL A 196 -14.01 -7.66 6.28
N GLY A 197 -14.30 -8.88 5.78
CA GLY A 197 -14.23 -10.15 6.52
C GLY A 197 -15.49 -11.00 6.51
N SER A 198 -16.26 -11.04 5.41
CA SER A 198 -17.68 -11.41 5.45
C SER A 198 -18.04 -12.90 5.33
N GLY A 199 -17.10 -13.84 5.44
CA GLY A 199 -17.44 -15.26 5.61
C GLY A 199 -17.35 -15.68 7.09
N PHE A 200 -18.27 -16.54 7.52
CA PHE A 200 -18.40 -17.17 8.86
C PHE A 200 -17.11 -17.80 9.45
N MET A 201 -15.99 -17.78 8.72
CA MET A 201 -14.68 -18.37 9.07
C MET A 201 -13.51 -17.37 9.10
N HIS A 202 -13.71 -16.07 8.83
CA HIS A 202 -12.60 -15.18 8.39
C HIS A 202 -12.33 -13.94 9.26
N ILE A 203 -13.16 -13.66 10.26
CA ILE A 203 -13.15 -12.39 11.00
C ILE A 203 -11.93 -12.25 11.94
N SER A 204 -11.31 -13.35 12.37
CA SER A 204 -10.12 -13.31 13.25
C SER A 204 -8.80 -13.00 12.54
N LYS A 205 -8.80 -12.78 11.22
CA LYS A 205 -7.57 -12.77 10.40
C LYS A 205 -7.32 -11.51 9.57
N ILE A 206 -8.25 -10.54 9.56
CA ILE A 206 -8.03 -9.27 8.84
C ILE A 206 -7.40 -8.27 9.81
N HIS A 207 -6.21 -7.82 9.45
CA HIS A 207 -5.53 -6.76 10.18
C HIS A 207 -5.92 -5.42 9.58
N VAL A 208 -6.43 -4.53 10.42
CA VAL A 208 -6.72 -3.14 10.07
C VAL A 208 -5.69 -2.25 10.75
N LEU A 209 -5.00 -1.42 9.97
CA LEU A 209 -4.03 -0.44 10.49
C LEU A 209 -4.34 0.94 9.94
N THR A 210 -4.29 1.95 10.81
CA THR A 210 -4.62 3.32 10.44
C THR A 210 -3.46 4.26 10.75
N ASP A 211 -3.07 5.02 9.74
CA ASP A 211 -2.02 6.03 9.80
C ASP A 211 -2.61 7.44 9.59
N LEU A 212 -2.00 8.44 10.25
CA LEU A 212 -2.34 9.85 10.06
C LEU A 212 -1.19 10.60 9.40
N TYR A 213 -1.48 11.33 8.33
CA TYR A 213 -0.53 12.22 7.65
C TYR A 213 -1.10 13.64 7.54
N ILE A 214 -0.24 14.56 7.15
CA ILE A 214 -0.56 15.93 6.79
C ILE A 214 -0.11 16.14 5.36
N ALA A 215 -1.01 16.66 4.54
CA ALA A 215 -0.76 16.95 3.15
C ALA A 215 -1.18 18.36 2.78
N ARG A 216 -0.59 18.87 1.71
CA ARG A 216 -1.00 20.11 1.04
C ARG A 216 -1.68 19.72 -0.27
N ALA A 217 -2.90 20.17 -0.46
CA ALA A 217 -3.70 19.89 -1.67
C ALA A 217 -4.60 21.06 -2.04
N LEU A 218 -5.11 21.02 -3.27
CA LEU A 218 -6.19 21.88 -3.69
C LEU A 218 -7.50 21.33 -3.13
N ASP A 219 -8.33 22.21 -2.57
CA ASP A 219 -9.70 21.88 -2.19
C ASP A 219 -10.58 21.71 -3.44
N PRO A 220 -11.82 21.22 -3.29
CA PRO A 220 -12.75 21.09 -4.42
C PRO A 220 -12.99 22.41 -5.19
N GLU A 221 -12.79 23.56 -4.55
CA GLU A 221 -12.91 24.91 -5.11
C GLU A 221 -11.57 25.44 -5.68
N LYS A 222 -10.54 24.58 -5.77
CA LYS A 222 -9.19 24.87 -6.26
C LYS A 222 -8.39 25.85 -5.40
N ARG A 223 -8.72 25.99 -4.13
CA ARG A 223 -7.90 26.74 -3.17
C ARG A 223 -6.92 25.82 -2.49
N GLU A 224 -5.73 26.31 -2.24
CA GLU A 224 -4.72 25.53 -1.57
C GLU A 224 -4.96 25.46 -0.06
N ARG A 225 -4.91 24.25 0.51
CA ARG A 225 -5.17 23.98 1.93
C ARG A 225 -4.30 22.85 2.46
N TYR A 226 -4.30 22.74 3.79
CA TYR A 226 -3.78 21.58 4.50
C TYR A 226 -4.89 20.58 4.79
N TYR A 227 -4.53 19.31 4.85
CA TYR A 227 -5.46 18.21 5.11
C TYR A 227 -4.89 17.26 6.14
N TRP A 228 -5.76 16.81 7.06
CA TRP A 228 -5.54 15.59 7.81
C TRP A 228 -5.83 14.40 6.89
N VAL A 229 -4.80 13.62 6.57
CA VAL A 229 -4.94 12.47 5.69
C VAL A 229 -4.96 11.20 6.55
N VAL A 230 -6.15 10.63 6.70
CA VAL A 230 -6.36 9.40 7.47
C VAL A 230 -6.37 8.21 6.51
N ARG A 231 -5.33 7.38 6.60
CA ARG A 231 -5.14 6.22 5.73
C ARG A 231 -5.39 4.94 6.50
N THR A 232 -6.40 4.18 6.09
CA THR A 232 -6.75 2.87 6.67
C THR A 232 -6.37 1.76 5.70
N TRP A 233 -5.61 0.79 6.18
CA TRP A 233 -5.19 -0.40 5.45
C TRP A 233 -5.98 -1.62 5.90
N PHE A 234 -6.30 -2.47 4.94
CA PHE A 234 -6.94 -3.77 5.12
C PHE A 234 -6.00 -4.84 4.59
N PHE A 235 -5.60 -5.78 5.44
CA PHE A 235 -4.65 -6.83 5.07
C PHE A 235 -5.31 -8.21 5.11
N TRP A 236 -5.38 -8.86 3.96
CA TRP A 236 -5.77 -10.27 3.83
C TRP A 236 -4.51 -11.12 3.61
N LEU A 237 -3.83 -11.45 4.71
CA LEU A 237 -2.49 -12.05 4.64
C LEU A 237 -2.49 -13.56 4.54
N ASN A 238 -3.60 -14.22 4.84
CA ASN A 238 -3.64 -15.67 4.99
C ASN A 238 -3.71 -16.40 3.64
N LYS A 239 -2.75 -17.30 3.40
CA LYS A 239 -2.61 -18.10 2.17
C LYS A 239 -3.73 -19.12 1.93
N SER A 240 -4.49 -19.49 2.97
CA SER A 240 -5.54 -20.52 2.90
C SER A 240 -6.95 -19.94 2.80
N VAL A 241 -7.11 -18.63 3.01
CA VAL A 241 -8.44 -18.00 2.99
C VAL A 241 -8.92 -17.77 1.56
N PHE A 242 -8.02 -17.75 0.60
CA PHE A 242 -8.35 -17.66 -0.81
C PHE A 242 -7.33 -18.46 -1.62
N ASP A 243 -7.76 -19.20 -2.65
CA ASP A 243 -6.91 -19.63 -3.78
C ASP A 243 -6.47 -18.40 -4.59
N GLU A 244 -6.13 -17.31 -3.90
CA GLU A 244 -5.97 -15.97 -4.40
C GLU A 244 -4.79 -15.29 -3.70
N ALA A 245 -4.14 -14.35 -4.40
CA ALA A 245 -2.98 -13.70 -3.83
C ALA A 245 -3.46 -12.80 -2.71
N PRO A 246 -2.74 -12.74 -1.59
CA PRO A 246 -2.99 -11.71 -0.60
C PRO A 246 -3.07 -10.33 -1.24
N ASP A 247 -4.02 -9.56 -0.75
CA ASP A 247 -4.18 -8.16 -1.14
C ASP A 247 -4.08 -7.26 0.08
N ALA A 248 -3.65 -6.04 -0.18
CA ALA A 248 -3.69 -4.95 0.77
C ALA A 248 -4.46 -3.81 0.13
N GLU A 249 -5.66 -3.57 0.64
CA GLU A 249 -6.51 -2.47 0.19
C GLU A 249 -6.35 -1.28 1.10
N ARG A 250 -6.57 -0.10 0.54
CA ARG A 250 -6.49 1.16 1.27
C ARG A 250 -7.76 1.96 1.04
N VAL A 251 -8.23 2.56 2.13
CA VAL A 251 -9.16 3.69 2.09
C VAL A 251 -8.48 4.86 2.76
N GLU A 252 -8.31 5.95 2.04
CA GLU A 252 -7.65 7.15 2.52
C GLU A 252 -8.58 8.35 2.38
N VAL A 253 -8.82 9.10 3.45
CA VAL A 253 -9.62 10.33 3.41
C VAL A 253 -8.80 11.54 3.78
N TRP A 254 -9.12 12.65 3.13
CA TRP A 254 -8.49 13.94 3.33
C TRP A 254 -9.53 14.86 3.97
N VAL A 255 -9.36 15.09 5.26
CA VAL A 255 -10.28 15.85 6.11
C VAL A 255 -9.79 17.29 6.19
N ASN A 256 -10.66 18.22 5.84
CA ASN A 256 -10.40 19.64 5.94
C ASN A 256 -10.39 20.05 7.42
N PRO A 257 -9.30 20.64 7.94
CA PRO A 257 -9.22 21.01 9.35
C PRO A 257 -10.19 22.14 9.74
N ASP A 258 -10.59 23.00 8.79
CA ASP A 258 -11.46 24.14 9.06
C ASP A 258 -12.95 23.76 9.15
N THR A 259 -13.36 22.77 8.33
CA THR A 259 -14.77 22.38 8.19
C THR A 259 -15.06 20.99 8.73
N GLU A 260 -14.02 20.21 9.01
CA GLU A 260 -14.07 18.79 9.42
C GLU A 260 -14.72 17.88 8.37
N MET A 261 -14.92 18.37 7.15
CA MET A 261 -15.49 17.62 6.03
C MET A 261 -14.42 16.80 5.30
N VAL A 262 -14.82 15.65 4.77
CA VAL A 262 -14.01 14.85 3.85
C VAL A 262 -14.12 15.45 2.45
N ASP A 263 -13.09 16.18 2.03
CA ASP A 263 -13.04 16.80 0.70
C ASP A 263 -12.58 15.81 -0.37
N TRP A 264 -11.63 14.94 -0.02
CA TRP A 264 -11.08 13.93 -0.93
C TRP A 264 -11.05 12.56 -0.31
N LEU A 265 -11.22 11.55 -1.16
CA LEU A 265 -11.02 10.16 -0.80
C LEU A 265 -10.20 9.48 -1.90
N VAL A 266 -9.20 8.70 -1.49
CA VAL A 266 -8.33 7.91 -2.37
C VAL A 266 -8.45 6.43 -2.03
N THR A 267 -8.73 5.60 -3.03
CA THR A 267 -8.72 4.14 -2.95
C THR A 267 -7.81 3.56 -4.03
N ASP A 268 -7.69 2.24 -4.09
CA ASP A 268 -6.95 1.54 -5.13
C ASP A 268 -7.88 0.82 -6.11
N ALA A 269 -7.47 0.77 -7.38
CA ALA A 269 -8.05 -0.08 -8.41
C ALA A 269 -6.98 -0.73 -9.28
N HIS A 270 -6.59 -1.97 -8.92
CA HIS A 270 -5.58 -2.77 -9.63
C HIS A 270 -4.34 -1.95 -10.03
N TRP A 271 -3.49 -1.62 -9.04
CA TRP A 271 -2.28 -0.80 -9.22
C TRP A 271 -2.51 0.66 -9.66
N LYS A 272 -3.75 1.13 -9.67
CA LYS A 272 -4.09 2.53 -9.91
C LYS A 272 -4.65 3.15 -8.65
N GLU A 273 -4.38 4.43 -8.42
CA GLU A 273 -5.10 5.21 -7.42
C GLU A 273 -6.42 5.71 -8.05
N VAL A 274 -7.49 5.74 -7.25
CA VAL A 274 -8.79 6.26 -7.65
C VAL A 274 -9.18 7.35 -6.67
N VAL A 275 -9.43 8.55 -7.19
CA VAL A 275 -9.73 9.73 -6.38
C VAL A 275 -11.18 10.12 -6.53
N TYR A 276 -11.82 10.39 -5.41
CA TYR A 276 -13.20 10.84 -5.30
C TYR A 276 -13.27 12.20 -4.63
N ARG A 277 -14.23 13.01 -5.07
CA ARG A 277 -14.46 14.39 -4.64
C ARG A 277 -15.72 14.50 -3.78
N GLY A 278 -15.57 15.16 -2.64
CA GLY A 278 -16.64 15.57 -1.71
C GLY A 278 -17.11 17.01 -1.96
N PRO A 279 -17.45 17.80 -0.91
CA PRO A 279 -17.32 17.47 0.52
C PRO A 279 -18.42 16.52 1.02
N VAL A 280 -18.09 15.66 1.98
CA VAL A 280 -19.06 14.86 2.77
C VAL A 280 -18.64 14.81 4.24
N GLU A 281 -19.60 14.75 5.17
CA GLU A 281 -19.27 14.60 6.60
C GLU A 281 -18.60 13.24 6.90
N CYS A 282 -19.07 12.19 6.24
CA CYS A 282 -18.58 10.82 6.40
C CYS A 282 -18.55 10.14 5.03
N ALA A 283 -17.40 9.66 4.61
CA ALA A 283 -17.29 8.88 3.38
C ALA A 283 -17.79 7.44 3.58
N TRP A 284 -18.59 6.95 2.65
CA TRP A 284 -19.16 5.60 2.68
C TRP A 284 -18.51 4.74 1.61
N VAL A 285 -17.82 3.69 2.05
CA VAL A 285 -17.10 2.77 1.19
C VAL A 285 -17.62 1.35 1.41
N ARG A 286 -17.81 0.63 0.32
CA ARG A 286 -18.10 -0.80 0.36
C ARG A 286 -16.97 -1.54 -0.33
N ILE A 287 -16.26 -2.39 0.42
CA ILE A 287 -15.34 -3.37 -0.16
C ILE A 287 -16.19 -4.46 -0.80
N GLU A 288 -15.99 -4.66 -2.10
CA GLU A 288 -16.67 -5.74 -2.83
C GLU A 288 -15.84 -7.03 -2.77
N GLY A 289 -16.52 -8.18 -2.79
CA GLY A 289 -15.85 -9.48 -2.82
C GLY A 289 -15.14 -9.71 -4.15
N GLY A 290 -14.08 -10.50 -4.14
CA GLY A 290 -13.20 -10.68 -5.30
C GLY A 290 -13.88 -11.17 -6.57
N GLU A 291 -13.48 -10.60 -7.72
CA GLU A 291 -13.83 -11.13 -9.04
C GLU A 291 -12.93 -12.34 -9.35
N HIS A 292 -13.50 -13.54 -9.24
CA HIS A 292 -12.80 -14.78 -9.58
C HIS A 292 -12.72 -15.01 -11.11
N ARG A 293 -11.49 -15.26 -11.59
CA ARG A 293 -11.11 -16.11 -12.76
C ARG A 293 -11.31 -15.54 -14.18
N SER A 294 -10.19 -15.28 -14.87
CA SER A 294 -10.09 -15.49 -16.32
C SER A 294 -9.36 -16.83 -16.61
N PHE A 295 -9.63 -17.47 -17.74
CA PHE A 295 -9.00 -18.75 -18.11
C PHE A 295 -7.46 -18.66 -18.16
N VAL A 296 -6.94 -17.46 -18.50
CA VAL A 296 -5.51 -17.17 -18.57
C VAL A 296 -4.87 -17.18 -17.18
N SER A 297 -5.53 -16.65 -16.13
CA SER A 297 -4.93 -16.57 -14.79
C SER A 297 -4.70 -17.94 -14.15
N LYS A 298 -5.58 -18.92 -14.42
CA LYS A 298 -5.41 -20.33 -14.02
C LYS A 298 -4.20 -20.99 -14.66
N LEU A 299 -3.89 -20.66 -15.91
CA LEU A 299 -2.86 -21.32 -16.71
C LEU A 299 -1.44 -20.89 -16.32
N VAL A 300 -1.29 -19.72 -15.69
CA VAL A 300 0.00 -19.17 -15.25
C VAL A 300 0.20 -19.17 -13.73
N GLY A 301 -0.75 -19.72 -12.96
CA GLY A 301 -0.68 -19.76 -11.50
C GLY A 301 -0.79 -18.39 -10.83
N LEU A 302 -1.37 -17.40 -11.52
CA LEU A 302 -1.61 -16.07 -10.97
C LEU A 302 -2.87 -16.11 -10.11
N LEU A 303 -2.65 -16.09 -8.81
CA LEU A 303 -3.69 -15.93 -7.82
C LEU A 303 -4.15 -14.44 -7.85
N LYS A 304 -5.40 -14.14 -8.21
CA LYS A 304 -5.96 -12.77 -8.17
C LYS A 304 -7.02 -12.73 -7.07
N SER A 305 -6.69 -12.09 -5.94
CA SER A 305 -7.68 -11.59 -4.99
C SER A 305 -7.61 -10.09 -5.17
N TYR A 306 -8.71 -9.45 -5.51
CA TYR A 306 -8.78 -8.00 -5.53
C TYR A 306 -10.13 -7.63 -4.98
N HIS A 307 -10.13 -6.81 -3.94
CA HIS A 307 -11.33 -6.49 -3.17
C HIS A 307 -11.64 -5.00 -3.34
N PRO A 308 -12.23 -4.60 -4.49
CA PRO A 308 -12.36 -3.19 -4.85
C PRO A 308 -13.10 -2.39 -3.78
N PRO A 309 -12.48 -1.33 -3.24
CA PRO A 309 -13.21 -0.35 -2.46
C PRO A 309 -14.11 0.49 -3.39
N ARG A 310 -15.43 0.38 -3.25
CA ARG A 310 -16.41 1.19 -3.98
C ARG A 310 -17.01 2.28 -3.11
N VAL A 311 -16.78 3.53 -3.49
CA VAL A 311 -17.30 4.72 -2.81
C VAL A 311 -18.74 4.99 -3.23
N ARG A 312 -19.62 5.26 -2.26
CA ARG A 312 -21.08 5.31 -2.47
C ARG A 312 -21.66 6.72 -2.48
N ASN A 313 -21.02 7.68 -1.83
CA ASN A 313 -21.56 9.03 -1.60
C ASN A 313 -20.62 10.16 -2.06
N MET A 314 -19.62 9.87 -2.89
CA MET A 314 -18.71 10.86 -3.47
C MET A 314 -18.57 10.64 -4.98
N ARG A 315 -18.21 11.69 -5.74
CA ARG A 315 -18.10 11.62 -7.21
C ARG A 315 -16.68 11.23 -7.62
N LEU A 316 -16.54 10.34 -8.59
CA LEU A 316 -15.24 10.02 -9.20
C LEU A 316 -14.63 11.29 -9.79
N TYR A 317 -13.36 11.56 -9.47
CA TYR A 317 -12.61 12.71 -9.94
C TYR A 317 -11.51 12.32 -10.93
N ALA A 318 -10.66 11.37 -10.55
CA ALA A 318 -9.52 10.94 -11.36
C ALA A 318 -9.14 9.48 -11.10
N VAL A 319 -8.47 8.87 -12.07
CA VAL A 319 -7.86 7.54 -11.97
C VAL A 319 -6.43 7.64 -12.49
N SER A 320 -5.47 7.05 -11.78
CA SER A 320 -4.05 7.16 -12.12
C SER A 320 -3.72 6.26 -13.30
N PRO A 321 -2.60 6.49 -14.00
CA PRO A 321 -1.97 5.46 -14.80
C PRO A 321 -1.59 4.25 -13.93
N ASP A 322 -1.32 3.11 -14.57
CA ASP A 322 -0.89 1.89 -13.89
C ASP A 322 0.47 2.12 -13.22
N SER A 323 0.52 1.98 -11.89
CA SER A 323 1.72 2.29 -11.11
C SER A 323 2.84 1.27 -11.26
N ARG A 324 2.62 0.19 -12.02
CA ARG A 324 3.69 -0.74 -12.40
C ARG A 324 4.56 -0.21 -13.54
N ASP A 325 4.12 0.84 -14.23
CA ASP A 325 5.02 1.62 -15.08
C ASP A 325 5.95 2.44 -14.15
N PRO A 326 7.27 2.22 -14.17
CA PRO A 326 8.21 2.97 -13.34
C PRO A 326 8.20 4.47 -13.61
N ARG A 327 7.67 4.90 -14.77
CA ARG A 327 7.55 6.31 -15.18
C ARG A 327 6.20 6.92 -14.80
N SER A 328 5.29 6.13 -14.24
CA SER A 328 3.98 6.61 -13.82
C SER A 328 4.12 7.66 -12.70
N ALA A 329 3.41 8.77 -12.86
CA ALA A 329 3.26 9.77 -11.81
C ALA A 329 2.03 9.45 -10.95
N ALA A 330 2.09 9.80 -9.67
CA ALA A 330 0.92 9.77 -8.79
C ALA A 330 -0.15 10.77 -9.26
N ILE A 331 -1.41 10.58 -8.86
CA ILE A 331 -2.46 11.57 -9.16
C ILE A 331 -2.18 12.88 -8.43
N ALA A 332 -2.22 13.98 -9.19
CA ALA A 332 -2.12 15.31 -8.64
C ALA A 332 -3.49 15.77 -8.09
N ILE A 333 -3.71 15.57 -6.79
CA ILE A 333 -4.59 16.45 -5.99
C ILE A 333 -3.79 17.55 -5.28
N SER A 334 -2.47 17.41 -5.27
CA SER A 334 -1.54 18.41 -4.75
C SER A 334 -1.26 19.51 -5.78
N PRO A 335 -1.12 20.78 -5.36
CA PRO A 335 -0.46 21.79 -6.17
C PRO A 335 0.98 21.30 -6.44
N GLY A 336 1.43 21.45 -7.69
CA GLY A 336 2.69 20.91 -8.20
C GLY A 336 3.90 21.18 -7.31
#